data_AF-A0A925J6V5-F1
#
_entry.id   AF-A0A925J6V5-F1
#
_cell.length_a   1.000
_cell.length_b   1.000
_cell.length_c   1.000
_cell.angle_alpha   90.00
_cell.angle_beta   90.00
_cell.angle_gamma   90.00
#
_symmetry.space_group_name_H-M   'P 1'
#
loop_
_entity.id
_entity.type
_entity.pdbx_description
1 polymer ?
#
loop_
_entity_poly.entity_id
_entity_poly.type
_entity_poly.pdbx_seq_one_letter_code
_entity_poly.pdbx_strand_id
1 'polypeptide(L)'
;MRKLLVVLGLLLAVHLGLQFVEPAGATRVTAGAGGIDVGIVFDVGGRGDKSFNDGAFSGAERAMKDLGARVRFIEPGEGSDREAGLRLLAAEGMDLVVGVGFIFSDDLTLLAREYPGVKFAGVDYAVPIDATGKPVMPPANLAALKFREEEGSFLVGALAALVGNSKKLGFVGGMDFPLIHKFEMGYRAGVKAVCPDCTVIAQYAGVTPDAFKNPGRGQELGLSQYQQGVNVIFHASGSTGLGVFEAARKQGKLAIGVDAD
;
A
#
# COMPACT_ATOMS: atom_id res chain seq x y z
N MET A 1 -40.87 -21.32 35.92
CA MET A 1 -39.66 -20.82 36.62
C MET A 1 -38.60 -21.89 36.82
N ARG A 2 -38.89 -23.02 37.48
CA ARG A 2 -37.88 -24.08 37.75
C ARG A 2 -37.20 -24.69 36.52
N LYS A 3 -37.93 -24.92 35.42
CA LYS A 3 -37.35 -25.39 34.14
C LYS A 3 -36.46 -24.35 33.45
N LEU A 4 -36.79 -23.07 33.58
CA LEU A 4 -36.04 -21.97 32.97
C LEU A 4 -34.70 -21.74 33.67
N LEU A 5 -34.68 -21.84 35.00
CA LEU A 5 -33.46 -21.75 35.81
C LEU A 5 -32.49 -22.90 35.55
N VAL A 6 -33.00 -24.11 35.30
CA VAL A 6 -32.19 -25.28 34.94
C VAL A 6 -31.54 -25.09 33.56
N VAL A 7 -32.28 -24.55 32.59
CA VAL A 7 -31.74 -24.26 31.25
C VAL A 7 -30.70 -23.14 31.30
N LEU A 8 -30.95 -22.07 32.05
CA LEU A 8 -29.95 -21.01 32.22
C LEU A 8 -28.68 -21.51 32.91
N GLY A 9 -28.82 -22.35 33.95
CA GLY A 9 -27.68 -22.95 34.64
C GLY A 9 -26.85 -23.86 33.73
N LEU A 10 -27.51 -24.65 32.87
CA LEU A 10 -26.85 -25.48 31.87
C LEU A 10 -26.10 -24.64 30.83
N LEU A 11 -26.71 -23.57 30.33
CA LEU A 11 -26.07 -22.67 29.36
C LEU A 11 -24.87 -21.93 29.96
N LEU A 12 -24.97 -21.50 31.22
CA LEU A 12 -23.85 -20.87 31.94
C LEU A 12 -22.71 -21.87 32.16
N ALA A 13 -23.03 -23.11 32.54
CA ALA A 13 -22.03 -24.18 32.71
C ALA A 13 -21.34 -24.55 31.39
N VAL A 14 -22.07 -24.57 30.27
CA VAL A 14 -21.51 -24.76 28.93
C VAL A 14 -20.62 -23.58 28.54
N HIS A 15 -21.03 -22.35 28.81
CA HIS A 15 -20.23 -21.16 28.51
C HIS A 15 -18.93 -21.11 29.32
N LEU A 16 -18.98 -21.40 30.62
CA LEU A 16 -17.79 -21.54 31.45
C LEU A 16 -16.92 -22.72 31.00
N GLY A 17 -17.52 -23.86 30.61
CA GLY A 17 -16.79 -25.00 30.06
C GLY A 17 -16.01 -24.64 28.78
N LEU A 18 -16.62 -23.86 27.88
CA LEU A 18 -16.01 -23.38 26.64
C LEU A 18 -14.87 -22.37 26.87
N GLN A 19 -14.87 -21.64 28.00
CA GLN A 19 -13.75 -20.77 28.38
C GLN A 19 -12.49 -21.55 28.80
N PHE A 20 -12.60 -22.85 29.08
CA PHE A 20 -11.47 -23.73 29.44
C PHE A 20 -11.13 -24.76 28.34
N VAL A 21 -11.81 -24.72 27.20
CA VAL A 21 -11.41 -25.50 26.01
C VAL A 21 -10.29 -24.72 25.32
N GLU A 22 -9.04 -25.02 25.68
CA GLU A 22 -7.93 -24.66 24.80
C GLU A 22 -8.04 -25.51 23.52
N PRO A 23 -8.01 -24.90 22.33
CA PRO A 23 -8.07 -25.65 21.08
C PRO A 23 -6.87 -26.61 21.00
N ALA A 24 -7.16 -27.91 21.02
CA ALA A 24 -6.17 -28.96 20.76
C ALA A 24 -5.65 -28.77 19.33
N GLY A 25 -4.46 -28.19 19.21
CA GLY A 25 -3.82 -27.85 17.94
C GLY A 25 -3.33 -26.40 17.82
N ALA A 26 -3.66 -25.51 18.75
CA ALA A 26 -2.93 -24.26 18.90
C ALA A 26 -1.59 -24.55 19.56
N THR A 27 -0.59 -24.89 18.75
CA THR A 27 0.80 -24.79 19.17
C THR A 27 0.99 -23.34 19.59
N ARG A 28 0.97 -23.05 20.90
CA ARG A 28 1.57 -21.81 21.40
C ARG A 28 2.98 -21.84 20.85
N VAL A 29 3.30 -20.90 19.96
CA VAL A 29 4.67 -20.65 19.57
C VAL A 29 5.37 -20.31 20.87
N THR A 30 6.03 -21.31 21.44
CA THR A 30 6.97 -21.10 22.51
C THR A 30 8.01 -20.17 21.90
N ALA A 31 8.10 -18.95 22.45
CA ALA A 31 9.08 -17.96 22.08
C ALA A 31 10.48 -18.57 22.22
N GLY A 32 10.95 -19.17 21.14
CA GLY A 32 12.23 -19.83 21.01
C GLY A 32 13.16 -18.93 20.23
N ALA A 33 14.12 -18.33 20.96
CA ALA A 33 15.31 -17.63 20.48
C ALA A 33 15.09 -16.44 19.51
N GLY A 34 14.76 -15.27 20.10
CA GLY A 34 15.35 -13.98 19.73
C GLY A 34 14.70 -13.14 18.61
N GLY A 35 13.92 -13.72 17.71
CA GLY A 35 13.28 -12.96 16.62
C GLY A 35 11.91 -12.38 16.99
N ILE A 36 11.54 -11.23 16.39
CA ILE A 36 10.19 -10.64 16.49
C ILE A 36 9.23 -11.29 15.50
N ASP A 37 7.97 -11.43 15.89
CA ASP A 37 6.86 -11.87 15.03
C ASP A 37 6.24 -10.68 14.30
N VAL A 38 6.29 -10.69 12.96
CA VAL A 38 5.82 -9.59 12.11
C VAL A 38 4.71 -10.09 11.19
N GLY A 39 3.55 -9.47 11.28
CA GLY A 39 2.46 -9.65 10.32
C GLY A 39 2.47 -8.55 9.27
N ILE A 40 2.41 -8.89 7.99
CA ILE A 40 2.36 -7.91 6.88
C ILE A 40 1.13 -8.19 6.03
N VAL A 41 0.32 -7.16 5.81
CA VAL A 41 -0.83 -7.20 4.90
C VAL A 41 -0.52 -6.31 3.70
N PHE A 42 -0.50 -6.91 2.51
CA PHE A 42 -0.36 -6.17 1.26
C PHE A 42 -1.70 -5.56 0.84
N ASP A 43 -1.67 -4.35 0.29
CA ASP A 43 -2.84 -3.77 -0.37
C ASP A 43 -2.96 -4.33 -1.79
N VAL A 44 -3.70 -3.65 -2.67
CA VAL A 44 -4.10 -4.11 -4.00
C VAL A 44 -2.96 -4.69 -4.82
N GLY A 45 -3.25 -5.82 -5.46
CA GLY A 45 -2.35 -6.49 -6.40
C GLY A 45 -1.48 -7.55 -5.74
N GLY A 46 -1.15 -7.40 -4.45
CA GLY A 46 -0.27 -8.32 -3.76
C GLY A 46 1.12 -8.36 -4.39
N ARG A 47 1.84 -9.46 -4.17
CA ARG A 47 3.19 -9.68 -4.73
C ARG A 47 3.13 -9.90 -6.25
N GLY A 48 4.25 -9.63 -6.91
CA GLY A 48 4.40 -9.74 -8.37
C GLY A 48 4.02 -8.45 -9.11
N ASP A 49 3.79 -7.34 -8.40
CA ASP A 49 3.58 -6.02 -8.99
C ASP A 49 4.87 -5.40 -9.55
N LYS A 50 6.04 -5.98 -9.21
CA LYS A 50 7.39 -5.52 -9.58
C LYS A 50 7.68 -4.10 -9.13
N SER A 51 6.96 -3.62 -8.12
CA SER A 51 6.91 -2.22 -7.72
C SER A 51 6.77 -2.16 -6.18
N PHE A 52 5.76 -1.45 -5.69
CA PHE A 52 5.52 -1.16 -4.29
C PHE A 52 5.43 -2.39 -3.36
N ASN A 53 4.58 -3.37 -3.69
CA ASN A 53 4.37 -4.53 -2.83
C ASN A 53 5.60 -5.46 -2.82
N ASP A 54 6.25 -5.66 -3.96
CA ASP A 54 7.49 -6.42 -4.04
C ASP A 54 8.65 -5.70 -3.31
N GLY A 55 8.68 -4.38 -3.29
CA GLY A 55 9.61 -3.59 -2.47
C GLY A 55 9.41 -3.84 -0.97
N ALA A 56 8.16 -3.84 -0.51
CA ALA A 56 7.84 -4.19 0.88
C ALA A 56 8.19 -5.65 1.21
N PHE A 57 7.93 -6.59 0.29
CA PHE A 57 8.32 -8.00 0.43
C PHE A 57 9.85 -8.16 0.55
N SER A 58 10.62 -7.49 -0.31
CA SER A 58 12.09 -7.48 -0.25
C SER A 58 12.61 -6.94 1.09
N GLY A 59 11.98 -5.90 1.64
CA GLY A 59 12.26 -5.41 2.99
C GLY A 59 12.03 -6.47 4.06
N ALA A 60 10.94 -7.24 3.95
CA ALA A 60 10.63 -8.32 4.87
C ALA A 60 11.60 -9.51 4.74
N GLU A 61 12.02 -9.88 3.51
CA GLU A 61 13.04 -10.92 3.29
C GLU A 61 14.36 -10.55 3.96
N ARG A 62 14.76 -9.29 3.85
CA ARG A 62 15.93 -8.78 4.58
C ARG A 62 15.75 -8.82 6.08
N ALA A 63 14.57 -8.48 6.61
CA ALA A 63 14.31 -8.58 8.05
C ALA A 63 14.40 -10.03 8.56
N MET A 64 13.89 -11.01 7.79
CA MET A 64 14.04 -12.42 8.12
C MET A 64 15.51 -12.84 8.16
N LYS A 65 16.28 -12.44 7.15
CA LYS A 65 17.70 -12.80 7.00
C LYS A 65 18.61 -12.11 8.02
N ASP A 66 18.47 -10.81 8.17
CA ASP A 66 19.43 -9.95 8.88
C ASP A 66 19.06 -9.79 10.37
N LEU A 67 17.78 -9.88 10.70
CA LEU A 67 17.26 -9.67 12.06
C LEU A 67 16.65 -10.92 12.69
N GLY A 68 16.56 -12.03 11.95
CA GLY A 68 15.90 -13.25 12.41
C GLY A 68 14.39 -13.09 12.65
N ALA A 69 13.76 -12.10 12.01
CA ALA A 69 12.32 -11.88 12.13
C ALA A 69 11.54 -13.08 11.57
N ARG A 70 10.40 -13.39 12.18
CA ARG A 70 9.44 -14.37 11.66
C ARG A 70 8.30 -13.61 11.02
N VAL A 71 8.19 -13.68 9.70
CA VAL A 71 7.23 -12.87 8.95
C VAL A 71 6.08 -13.73 8.44
N ARG A 72 4.84 -13.29 8.72
CA ARG A 72 3.62 -13.81 8.12
C ARG A 72 3.05 -12.78 7.16
N PHE A 73 2.74 -13.21 5.94
CA PHE A 73 2.10 -12.36 4.93
C PHE A 73 0.63 -12.71 4.77
N ILE A 74 -0.19 -11.69 4.55
CA ILE A 74 -1.56 -11.79 4.05
C ILE A 74 -1.61 -11.02 2.73
N GLU A 75 -1.94 -11.73 1.66
CA GLU A 75 -2.16 -11.13 0.35
C GLU A 75 -3.62 -10.73 0.17
N PRO A 76 -3.91 -9.69 -0.62
CA PRO A 76 -5.27 -9.36 -1.01
C PRO A 76 -5.87 -10.48 -1.88
N GLY A 77 -7.15 -10.77 -1.69
CA GLY A 77 -7.94 -11.69 -2.52
C GLY A 77 -9.20 -11.02 -3.05
N GLU A 78 -9.87 -11.67 -4.00
CA GLU A 78 -11.22 -11.25 -4.39
C GLU A 78 -12.16 -11.33 -3.19
N GLY A 79 -12.70 -10.19 -2.76
CA GLY A 79 -13.55 -10.10 -1.57
C GLY A 79 -12.81 -10.24 -0.24
N SER A 80 -11.47 -10.18 -0.21
CA SER A 80 -10.74 -10.17 1.06
C SER A 80 -11.02 -8.86 1.81
N ASP A 81 -11.48 -8.99 3.05
CA ASP A 81 -11.56 -7.87 3.96
C ASP A 81 -10.15 -7.54 4.47
N ARG A 82 -9.64 -6.39 4.02
CA ARG A 82 -8.32 -5.84 4.34
C ARG A 82 -8.17 -5.58 5.84
N GLU A 83 -9.22 -5.07 6.47
CA GLU A 83 -9.27 -4.81 7.90
C GLU A 83 -9.21 -6.13 8.68
N ALA A 84 -9.98 -7.14 8.23
CA ALA A 84 -10.00 -8.44 8.88
C ALA A 84 -8.61 -9.11 8.88
N GLY A 85 -7.81 -8.92 7.82
CA GLY A 85 -6.42 -9.39 7.77
C GLY A 85 -5.53 -8.75 8.83
N LEU A 86 -5.59 -7.41 8.96
CA LEU A 86 -4.86 -6.69 10.00
C LEU A 86 -5.31 -7.10 11.41
N ARG A 87 -6.63 -7.21 11.61
CA ARG A 87 -7.23 -7.63 12.88
C ARG A 87 -6.83 -9.05 13.27
N LEU A 88 -6.81 -9.98 12.31
CA LEU A 88 -6.38 -11.35 12.54
C LEU A 88 -4.95 -11.39 13.09
N LEU A 89 -4.03 -10.68 12.44
CA LEU A 89 -2.62 -10.62 12.87
C LEU A 89 -2.47 -9.98 14.26
N ALA A 90 -3.24 -8.93 14.54
CA ALA A 90 -3.25 -8.30 15.86
C ALA A 90 -3.80 -9.24 16.95
N ALA A 91 -4.89 -9.97 16.65
CA ALA A 91 -5.51 -10.93 17.56
C ALA A 91 -4.64 -12.18 17.80
N GLU A 92 -3.83 -12.58 16.83
CA GLU A 92 -2.83 -13.64 16.98
C GLU A 92 -1.61 -13.21 17.82
N GLY A 93 -1.51 -11.93 18.20
CA GLY A 93 -0.47 -11.44 19.09
C GLY A 93 0.87 -11.20 18.43
N MET A 94 0.89 -10.84 17.13
CA MET A 94 2.12 -10.40 16.46
C MET A 94 2.76 -9.22 17.19
N ASP A 95 4.10 -9.18 17.27
CA ASP A 95 4.83 -8.06 17.89
C ASP A 95 4.68 -6.76 17.08
N LEU A 96 4.58 -6.89 15.75
CA LEU A 96 4.37 -5.81 14.80
C LEU A 96 3.41 -6.22 13.69
N VAL A 97 2.40 -5.39 13.42
CA VAL A 97 1.51 -5.53 12.27
C VAL A 97 1.75 -4.37 11.29
N VAL A 98 2.01 -4.69 10.02
CA VAL A 98 2.32 -3.72 8.97
C VAL A 98 1.23 -3.75 7.90
N GLY A 99 0.59 -2.61 7.65
CA GLY A 99 -0.26 -2.41 6.48
C GLY A 99 0.54 -1.70 5.39
N VAL A 100 0.58 -2.29 4.18
CA VAL A 100 1.37 -1.76 3.06
C VAL A 100 0.44 -1.04 2.08
N GLY A 101 0.32 0.29 2.22
CA GLY A 101 -0.49 1.14 1.34
C GLY A 101 -1.43 2.06 2.11
N PHE A 102 -1.72 3.23 1.52
CA PHE A 102 -2.51 4.28 2.15
C PHE A 102 -3.95 3.85 2.49
N ILE A 103 -4.49 2.83 1.82
CA ILE A 103 -5.86 2.34 2.04
C ILE A 103 -6.04 1.81 3.47
N PHE A 104 -4.99 1.31 4.10
CA PHE A 104 -5.03 0.80 5.46
C PHE A 104 -5.03 1.89 6.54
N SER A 105 -4.92 3.17 6.19
CA SER A 105 -4.65 4.24 7.16
C SER A 105 -5.72 4.34 8.26
N ASP A 106 -6.99 4.28 7.89
CA ASP A 106 -8.10 4.34 8.85
C ASP A 106 -8.19 3.06 9.69
N ASP A 107 -8.05 1.89 9.06
CA ASP A 107 -8.09 0.58 9.73
C ASP A 107 -6.95 0.42 10.74
N LEU A 108 -5.73 0.79 10.36
CA LEU A 108 -4.57 0.78 11.27
C LEU A 108 -4.79 1.72 12.46
N THR A 109 -5.42 2.87 12.23
CA THR A 109 -5.71 3.84 13.29
C THR A 109 -6.74 3.30 14.27
N LEU A 110 -7.78 2.63 13.76
CA LEU A 110 -8.80 1.96 14.57
C LEU A 110 -8.17 0.82 15.38
N LEU A 111 -7.48 -0.10 14.71
CA LEU A 111 -6.90 -1.29 15.31
C LEU A 111 -5.80 -0.96 16.32
N ALA A 112 -5.00 0.07 16.09
CA ALA A 112 -4.02 0.53 17.06
C ALA A 112 -4.66 0.97 18.40
N ARG A 113 -5.88 1.51 18.37
CA ARG A 113 -6.63 1.84 19.60
C ARG A 113 -7.23 0.61 20.27
N GLU A 114 -7.71 -0.35 19.48
CA GLU A 114 -8.34 -1.57 19.99
C GLU A 114 -7.31 -2.57 20.55
N TYR A 115 -6.09 -2.58 20.00
CA TYR A 115 -5.00 -3.46 20.40
C TYR A 115 -3.79 -2.65 20.91
N PRO A 116 -3.88 -1.99 22.09
CA PRO A 116 -2.81 -1.12 22.58
C PRO A 116 -1.50 -1.85 22.92
N GLY A 117 -1.55 -3.18 23.08
CA GLY A 117 -0.37 -4.03 23.31
C GLY A 117 0.38 -4.43 22.03
N VAL A 118 -0.21 -4.22 20.85
CA VAL A 118 0.37 -4.54 19.54
C VAL A 118 0.96 -3.27 18.93
N LYS A 119 2.12 -3.39 18.29
CA LYS A 119 2.69 -2.28 17.51
C LYS A 119 2.20 -2.37 16.08
N PHE A 120 1.95 -1.22 15.48
CA PHE A 120 1.49 -1.09 14.10
C PHE A 120 2.42 -0.19 13.30
N ALA A 121 2.53 -0.45 12.00
CA ALA A 121 3.14 0.46 11.05
C ALA A 121 2.29 0.54 9.77
N GLY A 122 2.12 1.74 9.23
CA GLY A 122 1.49 1.96 7.93
C GLY A 122 2.50 2.50 6.93
N VAL A 123 2.76 1.76 5.85
CA VAL A 123 3.52 2.25 4.69
C VAL A 123 2.58 3.10 3.83
N ASP A 124 3.04 4.26 3.38
CA ASP A 124 2.23 5.26 2.65
C ASP A 124 1.04 5.77 3.46
N TYR A 125 1.21 5.88 4.78
CA TYR A 125 0.13 6.26 5.66
C TYR A 125 -0.42 7.67 5.35
N ALA A 126 -1.71 7.74 5.03
CA ALA A 126 -2.44 8.96 4.79
C ALA A 126 -2.85 9.57 6.13
N VAL A 127 -2.10 10.58 6.56
CA VAL A 127 -2.38 11.30 7.81
C VAL A 127 -3.66 12.11 7.66
N PRO A 128 -4.72 11.81 8.45
CA PRO A 128 -5.97 12.56 8.36
C PRO A 128 -5.76 14.00 8.82
N ILE A 129 -6.53 14.91 8.25
CA ILE A 129 -6.53 16.32 8.59
C ILE A 129 -7.85 16.63 9.33
N ASP A 130 -7.76 17.31 10.46
CA ASP A 130 -8.94 17.71 11.22
C ASP A 130 -9.71 18.86 10.56
N ALA A 131 -10.87 19.21 11.12
CA ALA A 131 -11.71 20.31 10.63
C ALA A 131 -11.02 21.69 10.65
N THR A 132 -9.89 21.83 11.34
CA THR A 132 -9.10 23.06 11.42
C THR A 132 -7.92 23.07 10.44
N GLY A 133 -7.76 22.02 9.63
CA GLY A 133 -6.66 21.89 8.68
C GLY A 133 -5.38 21.34 9.29
N LYS A 134 -5.41 20.80 10.51
CA LYS A 134 -4.21 20.27 11.18
C LYS A 134 -4.09 18.75 11.06
N PRO A 135 -2.87 18.21 10.90
CA PRO A 135 -2.65 16.77 10.94
C PRO A 135 -3.08 16.16 12.27
N VAL A 136 -3.87 15.10 12.20
CA VAL A 136 -4.22 14.27 13.35
C VAL A 136 -3.14 13.22 13.52
N MET A 137 -2.48 13.24 14.68
CA MET A 137 -1.41 12.29 14.97
C MET A 137 -1.97 10.87 15.17
N PRO A 138 -1.31 9.83 14.60
CA PRO A 138 -1.68 8.45 14.86
C PRO A 138 -1.52 8.09 16.35
N PRO A 139 -2.19 7.02 16.83
CA PRO A 139 -1.95 6.45 18.16
C PRO A 139 -0.46 6.17 18.41
N ALA A 140 -0.03 6.20 19.68
CA ALA A 140 1.39 6.09 20.03
C ALA A 140 2.04 4.74 19.64
N ASN A 141 1.23 3.69 19.47
CA ASN A 141 1.64 2.37 19.00
C ASN A 141 1.51 2.20 17.47
N LEU A 142 1.22 3.27 16.71
CA LEU A 142 1.15 3.26 15.25
C LEU A 142 2.21 4.18 14.65
N ALA A 143 3.16 3.60 13.92
CA ALA A 143 4.13 4.34 13.12
C ALA A 143 3.57 4.65 11.73
N ALA A 144 3.37 5.94 11.42
CA ALA A 144 3.02 6.39 10.07
C ALA A 144 4.30 6.59 9.23
N LEU A 145 4.58 5.66 8.32
CA LEU A 145 5.71 5.74 7.39
C LEU A 145 5.25 6.48 6.13
N LYS A 146 5.90 7.60 5.84
CA LYS A 146 5.56 8.49 4.72
C LYS A 146 6.80 8.81 3.92
N PHE A 147 6.61 9.04 2.63
CA PHE A 147 7.66 9.52 1.76
C PHE A 147 7.37 10.95 1.29
N ARG A 148 8.42 11.59 0.76
CA ARG A 148 8.34 12.86 0.05
C ARG A 148 8.49 12.56 -1.44
N GLU A 149 7.53 11.84 -1.97
CA GLU A 149 7.54 11.29 -3.33
C GLU A 149 7.63 12.41 -4.38
N GLU A 150 7.16 13.61 -4.05
CA GLU A 150 7.32 14.82 -4.84
C GLU A 150 8.79 15.19 -5.09
N GLU A 151 9.70 14.92 -4.15
CA GLU A 151 11.13 15.23 -4.29
C GLU A 151 11.79 14.34 -5.34
N GLY A 152 11.53 13.02 -5.29
CA GLY A 152 11.98 12.09 -6.31
C GLY A 152 11.33 12.34 -7.66
N SER A 153 10.02 12.64 -7.64
CA SER A 153 9.24 12.97 -8.84
C SER A 153 9.78 14.22 -9.55
N PHE A 154 10.24 15.22 -8.79
CA PHE A 154 10.90 16.40 -9.35
C PHE A 154 12.14 16.02 -10.16
N LEU A 155 12.99 15.13 -9.63
CA LEU A 155 14.21 14.72 -10.32
C LEU A 155 13.89 13.99 -11.63
N VAL A 156 12.93 13.06 -11.61
CA VAL A 156 12.55 12.36 -12.85
C VAL A 156 11.78 13.24 -13.82
N GLY A 157 11.10 14.29 -13.36
CA GLY A 157 10.50 15.33 -14.20
C GLY A 157 11.53 16.15 -14.95
N ALA A 158 12.57 16.60 -14.24
CA ALA A 158 13.70 17.30 -14.86
C ALA A 158 14.41 16.40 -15.88
N LEU A 159 14.65 15.13 -15.53
CA LEU A 159 15.23 14.14 -16.45
C LEU A 159 14.36 13.94 -17.70
N ALA A 160 13.05 13.74 -17.55
CA ALA A 160 12.13 13.54 -18.65
C ALA A 160 12.15 14.71 -19.63
N ALA A 161 12.21 15.95 -19.13
CA ALA A 161 12.31 17.15 -19.95
C ALA A 161 13.63 17.24 -20.73
N LEU A 162 14.74 16.75 -20.16
CA LEU A 162 16.06 16.71 -20.82
C LEU A 162 16.13 15.66 -21.93
N VAL A 163 15.56 14.47 -21.70
CA VAL A 163 15.73 13.32 -22.62
C VAL A 163 14.57 13.14 -23.58
N GLY A 164 13.42 13.73 -23.28
CA GLY A 164 12.18 13.40 -23.98
C GLY A 164 12.05 13.96 -25.39
N ASN A 165 12.85 14.97 -25.77
CA ASN A 165 12.80 15.58 -27.11
C ASN A 165 11.37 15.96 -27.56
N SER A 166 10.50 16.34 -26.63
CA SER A 166 9.13 16.80 -26.86
C SER A 166 8.78 17.88 -25.86
N LYS A 167 7.95 18.85 -26.29
CA LYS A 167 7.33 19.83 -25.40
C LYS A 167 6.12 19.25 -24.65
N LYS A 168 5.70 18.03 -24.96
CA LYS A 168 4.63 17.30 -24.28
C LYS A 168 5.21 16.09 -23.56
N LEU A 169 4.96 16.01 -22.26
CA LEU A 169 5.36 14.92 -21.39
C LEU A 169 4.12 14.27 -20.80
N GLY A 170 4.25 13.01 -20.40
CA GLY A 170 3.14 12.23 -19.88
C GLY A 170 3.30 11.85 -18.42
N PHE A 171 2.17 11.76 -17.73
CA PHE A 171 2.03 11.18 -16.42
C PHE A 171 0.84 10.21 -16.40
N VAL A 172 1.04 9.01 -15.85
CA VAL A 172 -0.03 8.02 -15.63
C VAL A 172 -0.07 7.63 -14.16
N GLY A 173 -1.06 8.14 -13.44
CA GLY A 173 -1.34 7.74 -12.06
C GLY A 173 -2.19 6.47 -11.98
N GLY A 174 -2.08 5.74 -10.88
CA GLY A 174 -2.98 4.64 -10.55
C GLY A 174 -4.35 5.18 -10.16
N MET A 175 -4.62 5.21 -8.85
CA MET A 175 -5.82 5.82 -8.31
C MET A 175 -5.71 7.35 -8.27
N ASP A 176 -6.76 8.05 -8.67
CA ASP A 176 -6.91 9.49 -8.48
C ASP A 176 -7.07 9.78 -6.98
N PHE A 177 -5.95 10.09 -6.32
CA PHE A 177 -5.86 10.24 -4.87
C PHE A 177 -4.75 11.25 -4.51
N PRO A 178 -4.86 12.00 -3.40
CA PRO A 178 -3.89 13.03 -3.03
C PRO A 178 -2.43 12.55 -2.96
N LEU A 179 -2.18 11.30 -2.56
CA LEU A 179 -0.83 10.73 -2.57
C LEU A 179 -0.24 10.70 -3.99
N ILE A 180 -1.00 10.24 -4.97
CA ILE A 180 -0.56 10.19 -6.38
C ILE A 180 -0.45 11.61 -6.97
N HIS A 181 -1.25 12.56 -6.48
CA HIS A 181 -1.10 13.97 -6.88
C HIS A 181 0.26 14.54 -6.47
N LYS A 182 0.86 14.10 -5.36
CA LYS A 182 2.22 14.52 -4.98
C LYS A 182 3.25 14.10 -6.03
N PHE A 183 3.14 12.88 -6.55
CA PHE A 183 3.97 12.42 -7.66
C PHE A 183 3.77 13.29 -8.90
N GLU A 184 2.51 13.53 -9.30
CA GLU A 184 2.21 14.38 -10.45
C GLU A 184 2.79 15.79 -10.30
N MET A 185 2.58 16.42 -9.14
CA MET A 185 2.98 17.80 -8.90
C MET A 185 4.50 17.94 -8.82
N GLY A 186 5.19 17.00 -8.17
CA GLY A 186 6.66 16.94 -8.18
C GLY A 186 7.19 16.80 -9.61
N TYR A 187 6.63 15.87 -10.39
CA TYR A 187 7.00 15.65 -11.78
C TYR A 187 6.79 16.91 -12.63
N ARG A 188 5.63 17.57 -12.53
CA ARG A 188 5.35 18.83 -13.21
C ARG A 188 6.35 19.92 -12.84
N ALA A 189 6.68 20.06 -11.55
CA ALA A 189 7.64 21.04 -11.09
C ALA A 189 9.03 20.79 -11.68
N GLY A 190 9.48 19.53 -11.68
CA GLY A 190 10.74 19.12 -12.31
C GLY A 190 10.80 19.42 -13.81
N VAL A 191 9.73 19.07 -14.53
CA VAL A 191 9.60 19.37 -15.96
C VAL A 191 9.70 20.87 -16.22
N LYS A 192 8.97 21.69 -15.45
CA LYS A 192 8.94 23.14 -15.61
C LYS A 192 10.26 23.82 -15.25
N ALA A 193 11.03 23.25 -14.32
CA ALA A 193 12.35 23.78 -13.96
C ALA A 193 13.35 23.71 -15.13
N VAL A 194 13.25 22.69 -15.99
CA VAL A 194 14.12 22.51 -17.16
C VAL A 194 13.50 23.09 -18.44
N CYS A 195 12.20 22.95 -18.60
CA CYS A 195 11.46 23.33 -19.80
C CYS A 195 10.20 24.13 -19.42
N PRO A 196 10.32 25.46 -19.24
CA PRO A 196 9.20 26.30 -18.78
C PRO A 196 7.97 26.28 -19.70
N ASP A 197 8.16 26.05 -21.00
CA ASP A 197 7.12 25.97 -22.02
C ASP A 197 6.57 24.54 -22.24
N CYS A 198 7.17 23.51 -21.63
CA CYS A 198 6.67 22.14 -21.72
C CYS A 198 5.33 21.96 -20.97
N THR A 199 4.49 21.05 -21.44
CA THR A 199 3.23 20.65 -20.79
C THR A 199 3.27 19.18 -20.37
N VAL A 200 2.60 18.87 -19.26
CA VAL A 200 2.40 17.49 -18.80
C VAL A 200 0.94 17.11 -18.96
N ILE A 201 0.69 16.03 -19.70
CA ILE A 201 -0.62 15.38 -19.83
C ILE A 201 -0.70 14.33 -18.73
N ALA A 202 -1.57 14.54 -17.75
CA ALA A 202 -1.79 13.61 -16.65
C ALA A 202 -3.13 12.89 -16.80
N GLN A 203 -3.11 11.59 -16.60
CA GLN A 203 -4.31 10.75 -16.58
C GLN A 203 -4.20 9.71 -15.48
N TYR A 204 -5.35 9.30 -14.94
CA TYR A 204 -5.46 8.33 -13.86
C TYR A 204 -6.21 7.09 -14.34
N ALA A 205 -5.80 5.92 -13.86
CA ALA A 205 -6.40 4.66 -14.26
C ALA A 205 -7.81 4.47 -13.69
N GLY A 206 -8.11 5.06 -12.54
CA GLY A 206 -9.45 5.06 -11.94
C GLY A 206 -9.49 5.79 -10.60
N VAL A 207 -10.64 5.70 -9.91
CA VAL A 207 -10.87 6.30 -8.58
C VAL A 207 -10.99 5.25 -7.47
N THR A 208 -10.88 3.97 -7.83
CA THR A 208 -10.95 2.85 -6.90
C THR A 208 -9.59 2.17 -6.79
N PRO A 209 -9.37 1.35 -5.75
CA PRO A 209 -8.10 0.65 -5.54
C PRO A 209 -7.68 -0.24 -6.72
N ASP A 210 -8.65 -0.77 -7.49
CA ASP A 210 -8.39 -1.58 -8.70
C ASP A 210 -7.56 -0.84 -9.76
N ALA A 211 -7.46 0.49 -9.68
CA ALA A 211 -6.65 1.32 -10.55
C ALA A 211 -5.14 1.03 -10.47
N PHE A 212 -4.66 0.33 -9.42
CA PHE A 212 -3.26 -0.10 -9.29
C PHE A 212 -2.97 -1.50 -9.85
N LYS A 213 -4.01 -2.24 -10.28
CA LYS A 213 -3.87 -3.61 -10.80
C LYS A 213 -4.50 -3.84 -12.17
N ASN A 214 -4.50 -2.83 -13.03
CA ASN A 214 -5.11 -2.87 -14.35
C ASN A 214 -4.12 -2.50 -15.47
N PRO A 215 -3.20 -3.43 -15.85
CA PRO A 215 -2.24 -3.19 -16.94
C PRO A 215 -2.89 -2.84 -18.27
N GLY A 216 -4.08 -3.40 -18.57
CA GLY A 216 -4.83 -3.06 -19.79
C GLY A 216 -5.16 -1.58 -19.85
N ARG A 217 -5.67 -1.02 -18.74
CA ARG A 217 -5.95 0.41 -18.62
C ARG A 217 -4.69 1.27 -18.73
N GLY A 218 -3.59 0.83 -18.11
CA GLY A 218 -2.30 1.52 -18.21
C GLY A 218 -1.78 1.59 -19.65
N GLN A 219 -1.95 0.52 -20.43
CA GLN A 219 -1.59 0.48 -21.83
C GLN A 219 -2.45 1.42 -22.68
N GLU A 220 -3.77 1.44 -22.46
CA GLU A 220 -4.68 2.37 -23.15
C GLU A 220 -4.28 3.83 -22.94
N LEU A 221 -4.06 4.22 -21.67
CA LEU A 221 -3.65 5.57 -21.30
C LEU A 221 -2.29 5.93 -21.91
N GLY A 222 -1.31 5.02 -21.81
CA GLY A 222 0.01 5.22 -22.40
C GLY A 222 -0.05 5.42 -23.91
N LEU A 223 -0.76 4.54 -24.63
CA LEU A 223 -0.94 4.66 -26.08
C LEU A 223 -1.63 5.97 -26.46
N SER A 224 -2.66 6.37 -25.72
CA SER A 224 -3.37 7.64 -25.93
C SER A 224 -2.44 8.85 -25.78
N GLN A 225 -1.57 8.87 -24.77
CA GLN A 225 -0.63 9.99 -24.57
C GLN A 225 0.46 10.02 -25.65
N TYR A 226 1.02 8.86 -26.02
CA TYR A 226 2.00 8.80 -27.11
C TYR A 226 1.41 9.27 -28.46
N GLN A 227 0.15 8.93 -28.76
CA GLN A 227 -0.56 9.44 -29.94
C GLN A 227 -0.77 10.96 -29.92
N GLN A 228 -0.83 11.57 -28.74
CA GLN A 228 -0.93 13.03 -28.56
C GLN A 228 0.42 13.76 -28.69
N GLY A 229 1.51 13.04 -28.96
CA GLY A 229 2.85 13.58 -29.16
C GLY A 229 3.71 13.61 -27.89
N VAL A 230 3.32 12.88 -26.84
CA VAL A 230 4.20 12.62 -25.71
C VAL A 230 5.33 11.68 -26.16
N ASN A 231 6.54 11.88 -25.62
CA ASN A 231 7.68 11.00 -25.88
C ASN A 231 8.20 10.27 -24.64
N VAL A 232 7.91 10.78 -23.44
CA VAL A 232 8.28 10.19 -22.14
C VAL A 232 7.05 10.20 -21.25
N ILE A 233 6.71 9.04 -20.67
CA ILE A 233 5.66 8.93 -19.65
C ILE A 233 6.28 8.47 -18.33
N PHE A 234 6.06 9.23 -17.25
CA PHE A 234 6.28 8.75 -15.90
C PHE A 234 5.00 8.10 -15.37
N HIS A 235 5.08 6.90 -14.80
CA HIS A 235 3.93 6.25 -14.19
C HIS A 235 4.10 6.12 -12.67
N ALA A 236 3.02 6.36 -11.92
CA ALA A 236 2.93 6.15 -10.47
C ALA A 236 1.66 5.34 -10.20
N SER A 237 1.69 4.06 -10.58
CA SER A 237 0.46 3.27 -10.81
C SER A 237 0.58 1.79 -10.49
N GLY A 238 1.59 1.35 -9.73
CA GLY A 238 1.77 -0.06 -9.40
C GLY A 238 1.80 -0.95 -10.65
N SER A 239 1.15 -2.12 -10.59
CA SER A 239 1.17 -3.07 -11.71
C SER A 239 0.44 -2.58 -12.96
N THR A 240 -0.47 -1.60 -12.84
CA THR A 240 -1.03 -0.87 -13.99
C THR A 240 0.07 -0.24 -14.86
N GLY A 241 1.17 0.19 -14.24
CA GLY A 241 2.36 0.74 -14.89
C GLY A 241 3.02 -0.18 -15.91
N LEU A 242 2.88 -1.51 -15.73
CA LEU A 242 3.37 -2.50 -16.69
C LEU A 242 2.76 -2.28 -18.09
N GLY A 243 1.51 -1.83 -18.14
CA GLY A 243 0.84 -1.44 -19.39
C GLY A 243 1.47 -0.22 -20.06
N VAL A 244 1.97 0.74 -19.29
CA VAL A 244 2.66 1.93 -19.80
C VAL A 244 3.98 1.55 -20.45
N PHE A 245 4.75 0.64 -19.84
CA PHE A 245 5.95 0.08 -20.45
C PHE A 245 5.65 -0.65 -21.76
N GLU A 246 4.58 -1.46 -21.78
CA GLU A 246 4.14 -2.14 -23.00
C GLU A 246 3.73 -1.15 -24.11
N ALA A 247 3.05 -0.05 -23.77
CA ALA A 247 2.75 1.01 -24.71
C ALA A 247 4.03 1.71 -25.23
N ALA A 248 4.98 2.00 -24.35
CA ALA A 248 6.25 2.63 -24.69
C ALA A 248 7.04 1.77 -25.68
N ARG A 249 7.16 0.48 -25.38
CA ARG A 249 7.81 -0.53 -26.23
C ARG A 249 7.17 -0.61 -27.61
N LYS A 250 5.83 -0.65 -27.70
CA LYS A 250 5.09 -0.68 -28.97
C LYS A 250 5.29 0.58 -29.82
N GLN A 251 5.45 1.74 -29.18
CA GLN A 251 5.59 3.02 -29.86
C GLN A 251 7.05 3.45 -30.09
N GLY A 252 8.03 2.68 -29.60
CA GLY A 252 9.44 3.07 -29.60
C GLY A 252 9.69 4.37 -28.81
N LYS A 253 8.96 4.55 -27.70
CA LYS A 253 9.02 5.72 -26.81
C LYS A 253 9.58 5.35 -25.44
N LEU A 254 9.82 6.35 -24.61
CA LEU A 254 10.42 6.18 -23.29
C LEU A 254 9.34 6.16 -22.20
N ALA A 255 9.56 5.36 -21.16
CA ALA A 255 8.80 5.40 -19.93
C ALA A 255 9.75 5.43 -18.74
N ILE A 256 9.31 6.07 -17.66
CA ILE A 256 10.01 6.13 -16.38
C ILE A 256 9.21 5.29 -15.39
N GLY A 257 9.90 4.36 -14.73
CA GLY A 257 9.35 3.51 -13.67
C GLY A 257 9.22 4.20 -12.33
N VAL A 258 8.77 3.44 -11.34
CA VAL A 258 8.57 3.88 -9.95
C VAL A 258 8.83 2.70 -9.02
N ASP A 259 9.15 3.01 -7.76
CA ASP A 259 9.42 2.09 -6.65
C ASP A 259 10.67 1.19 -6.79
N ALA A 260 10.86 0.53 -7.94
CA ALA A 260 11.95 -0.40 -8.21
C ALA A 260 12.62 -0.16 -9.58
N ASP A 261 13.86 -0.65 -9.72
CA ASP A 261 14.66 -0.70 -10.97
C ASP A 261 14.60 -2.11 -11.57
#